data_AF-A0A0E3NY02-F1
#
_entry.id   AF-A0A0E3NY02-F1
#
_cell.length_a   1.000
_cell.length_b   1.000
_cell.length_c   1.000
_cell.angle_alpha   90.00
_cell.angle_beta   90.00
_cell.angle_gamma   90.00
#
_symmetry.space_group_name_H-M   'P 1'
#
loop_
_entity.id
_entity.type
_entity.pdbx_description
1 polymer ?
#
loop_
_entity_poly.entity_id
_entity_poly.type
_entity_poly.pdbx_seq_one_letter_code
_entity_poly.pdbx_strand_id
1 'polypeptide(L)' 'MSISESARFSLYHRGRGRMLDHLLVSRSMLAHYKGSEVHNELLHDESIAFATEKKFPESDHAPVIAEFELSDFG' A
#
# COMPACT_ATOMS: atom_id res chain seq x y z
N MET A 1 -4.70 14.32 -3.23
CA MET A 1 -4.31 12.90 -3.19
C MET A 1 -5.32 12.19 -2.30
N SER A 2 -5.86 11.05 -2.72
CA SER A 2 -6.94 10.35 -1.99
C SER A 2 -6.50 9.72 -0.66
N ILE A 3 -5.19 9.54 -0.46
CA ILE A 3 -4.62 8.85 0.70
C ILE A 3 -4.17 9.88 1.76
N SER A 4 -4.62 9.70 3.00
CA SER A 4 -4.19 10.47 4.19
C SER A 4 -2.67 10.46 4.32
N GLU A 5 -2.07 11.59 4.72
CA GLU A 5 -0.62 11.67 4.91
C GLU A 5 -0.08 10.61 5.88
N SER A 6 -0.86 10.32 6.93
CA SER A 6 -0.53 9.32 7.94
C SER A 6 -0.49 7.89 7.41
N ALA A 7 -1.01 7.62 6.20
CA ALA A 7 -1.08 6.30 5.60
C ALA A 7 -0.21 6.17 4.33
N ARG A 8 0.59 7.19 3.98
CA ARG A 8 1.42 7.19 2.75
C ARG A 8 2.77 6.48 2.95
N PHE A 9 2.73 5.20 3.30
CA PHE A 9 3.90 4.34 3.35
C PHE A 9 3.54 2.89 3.06
N SER A 10 4.41 2.18 2.35
CA SER A 10 4.28 0.74 2.11
C SER A 10 5.23 -0.09 2.96
N LEU A 11 6.27 0.52 3.54
CA LEU A 11 7.22 -0.12 4.45
C LEU A 11 7.36 0.70 5.73
N TYR A 12 7.47 0.04 6.89
CA TYR A 12 7.80 0.70 8.15
C TYR A 12 9.14 0.20 8.66
N HIS A 13 10.13 1.11 8.70
CA HIS A 13 11.50 0.75 9.02
C HIS A 13 12.09 1.75 10.01
N ARG A 14 12.49 1.27 11.20
CA ARG A 14 13.11 2.06 12.26
C ARG A 14 12.25 3.26 12.67
N GLY A 15 10.98 3.01 12.92
CA GLY A 15 10.01 4.03 13.33
C GLY A 15 9.63 5.03 12.24
N ARG A 16 9.90 4.72 10.96
CA ARG A 16 9.63 5.62 9.83
C ARG A 16 8.92 4.88 8.70
N GLY A 17 7.77 5.41 8.30
CA GLY A 17 7.08 4.99 7.08
C GLY A 17 7.84 5.45 5.83
N ARG A 18 7.95 4.56 4.84
CA ARG A 18 8.49 4.83 3.51
C ARG A 18 7.54 4.33 2.44
N MET A 19 7.25 5.16 1.44
CA MET A 19 6.51 4.73 0.25
C MET A 19 7.49 4.17 -0.78
N LEU A 20 7.54 2.85 -0.94
CA LEU A 20 8.43 2.18 -1.91
C LEU A 20 7.65 1.60 -3.08
N ASP A 21 6.43 1.12 -2.82
CA ASP A 21 5.59 0.45 -3.80
C ASP A 21 4.61 1.43 -4.44
N HIS A 22 4.44 1.34 -5.76
CA HIS A 22 3.66 2.31 -6.52
C HIS A 22 2.81 1.59 -7.57
N LEU A 23 1.57 2.06 -7.75
CA LEU A 23 0.73 1.68 -8.89
C LEU A 23 0.80 2.79 -9.94
N LEU A 24 1.36 2.46 -11.10
CA LEU A 24 1.33 3.34 -12.27
C LEU A 24 0.09 3.04 -13.09
N VAL A 25 -0.67 4.08 -13.41
CA VAL A 25 -1.95 3.97 -14.10
C VAL A 25 -1.86 4.72 -15.43
N SER A 26 -2.27 4.06 -16.52
CA SER A 26 -2.34 4.72 -17.84
C SER A 26 -3.39 5.84 -17.83
N ARG A 27 -3.25 6.82 -18.74
CA ARG A 27 -4.21 7.93 -18.83
C ARG A 27 -5.64 7.46 -19.12
N SER A 28 -5.80 6.39 -19.91
CA SER A 28 -7.11 5.81 -20.19
C SER A 28 -7.73 5.20 -18.94
N MET A 29 -6.96 4.46 -18.14
CA MET A 29 -7.44 3.88 -16.88
C MET A 29 -7.70 4.94 -15.80
N LEU A 30 -6.98 6.06 -15.81
CA LEU A 30 -7.19 7.15 -14.85
C LEU A 30 -8.61 7.75 -14.94
N ALA A 31 -9.25 7.71 -16.11
CA ALA A 31 -10.65 8.15 -16.26
C ALA A 31 -11.64 7.32 -15.44
N HIS A 32 -11.25 6.10 -15.04
CA HIS A 32 -12.06 5.16 -14.27
C HIS A 32 -11.66 5.09 -12.80
N TYR A 33 -10.66 5.86 -12.37
CA TYR A 33 -10.11 5.78 -11.01
C TYR A 33 -11.09 6.34 -9.96
N LYS A 34 -11.36 5.57 -8.91
CA LYS A 34 -12.24 5.95 -7.79
C LYS A 34 -11.47 6.36 -6.55
N GLY A 35 -10.38 5.66 -6.27
CA GLY A 35 -9.64 5.86 -5.03
C GLY A 35 -8.50 4.89 -4.88
N SER A 36 -7.69 5.14 -3.86
CA SER A 36 -6.58 4.29 -3.46
C SER A 36 -6.50 4.27 -1.95
N GLU A 37 -6.00 3.15 -1.46
CA GLU A 37 -5.80 2.88 -0.04
C GLU A 37 -4.43 2.24 0.16
N VAL A 38 -3.87 2.41 1.35
CA VAL A 38 -2.72 1.63 1.81
C VAL A 38 -3.09 1.04 3.16
N HIS A 39 -3.04 -0.28 3.26
CA HIS A 39 -3.51 -1.02 4.44
C HIS A 39 -2.35 -1.23 5.41
N ASN A 40 -2.07 -0.21 6.23
CA ASN A 40 -0.95 -0.19 7.18
C ASN A 40 -1.22 -0.89 8.51
N GLU A 41 -2.46 -1.27 8.80
CA GLU A 41 -2.93 -1.74 10.11
C GLU A 41 -2.24 -3.00 10.64
N LEU A 42 -1.75 -3.86 9.74
CA LEU A 42 -1.01 -5.08 10.08
C LEU A 42 0.50 -4.94 9.85
N LEU A 43 0.97 -3.76 9.45
CA LEU A 43 2.38 -3.52 9.16
C LEU A 43 3.18 -3.41 10.45
N HIS A 44 4.17 -4.29 10.58
CA HIS A 44 5.11 -4.30 11.69
C HIS A 44 6.39 -3.57 11.28
N ASP A 45 7.16 -3.10 12.26
CA ASP A 45 8.49 -2.55 11.97
C ASP A 45 9.42 -3.70 11.58
N GLU A 46 9.86 -3.69 10.31
CA GLU A 46 10.75 -4.70 9.74
C GLU A 46 12.04 -4.87 10.57
N SER A 47 12.53 -3.80 11.20
CA SER A 47 13.72 -3.86 12.05
C SER A 47 13.53 -4.73 13.31
N ILE A 48 12.27 -4.99 13.70
CA ILE A 48 11.92 -5.87 14.82
C ILE A 48 11.68 -7.31 14.33
N ALA A 49 11.29 -7.52 13.07
CA ALA A 49 11.01 -8.84 12.51
C ALA A 49 12.21 -9.79 12.55
N PHE A 50 13.44 -9.25 12.42
CA PHE A 50 14.68 -10.01 12.54
C PHE A 50 15.10 -10.31 13.99
N ALA A 51 14.48 -9.66 14.99
CA ALA A 51 14.82 -9.82 16.40
C ALA A 51 14.14 -11.04 17.04
N THR A 52 13.14 -11.64 16.40
CA THR A 52 12.41 -12.81 16.90
C THR A 52 12.37 -13.90 15.84
N GLU A 53 12.63 -15.17 16.21
CA GLU A 53 12.55 -16.35 15.30
C GLU A 53 11.15 -16.58 14.67
N LYS A 54 10.18 -15.73 15.02
CA LYS A 54 8.85 -15.73 14.45
C LYS A 54 8.88 -15.02 13.10
N LYS A 55 9.16 -15.78 12.04
CA LYS A 55 8.84 -15.35 10.67
C LYS A 55 7.33 -15.10 10.64
N PHE A 56 6.92 -13.84 10.54
CA PHE A 56 5.55 -13.53 10.16
C PHE A 56 5.35 -14.17 8.78
N PRO A 57 4.32 -15.01 8.57
CA PRO A 57 4.05 -15.57 7.24
C PRO A 57 3.55 -14.50 6.24
N GLU A 58 3.49 -13.25 6.69
CA GLU A 58 2.87 -12.10 6.06
C GLU A 58 3.97 -11.18 5.49
N SER A 59 3.66 -10.42 4.45
CA SER A 59 4.63 -9.50 3.84
C SER A 59 5.05 -8.39 4.81
N ASP A 60 6.30 -7.96 4.70
CA ASP A 60 6.86 -6.75 5.30
C ASP A 60 6.46 -5.46 4.57
N HIS A 61 5.66 -5.58 3.50
CA HIS A 61 5.09 -4.46 2.76
C HIS A 61 3.56 -4.41 2.92
N ALA A 62 3.02 -3.20 3.10
CA ALA A 62 1.59 -2.97 3.11
C ALA A 62 1.01 -3.05 1.68
N PRO A 63 -0.18 -3.66 1.50
CA PRO A 63 -0.89 -3.62 0.23
C PRO A 63 -1.18 -2.17 -0.20
N VAL A 64 -0.88 -1.87 -1.46
CA VAL A 64 -1.27 -0.61 -2.13
C VAL A 64 -2.40 -0.93 -3.11
N ILE A 65 -3.58 -0.39 -2.86
CA ILE A 65 -4.80 -0.74 -3.60
C ILE A 65 -5.25 0.46 -4.44
N ALA A 66 -5.74 0.19 -5.64
CA ALA A 66 -6.46 1.17 -6.46
C ALA A 66 -7.78 0.57 -6.92
N GLU A 67 -8.85 1.35 -6.81
CA GLU A 67 -10.19 0.99 -7.24
C GLU A 67 -10.53 1.70 -8.56
N PHE A 68 -11.11 0.96 -9.49
CA PHE A 68 -11.54 1.45 -10.79
C PHE A 68 -12.99 1.04 -11.06
N GLU A 69 -13.78 1.95 -11.59
CA GLU A 69 -15.15 1.71 -12.04
C GLU A 69 -15.17 1.66 -13.57
N LEU A 70 -15.19 0.44 -14.10
CA LEU A 70 -15.34 0.21 -15.53
C LEU A 70 -16.83 0.18 -15.85
N SER A 71 -17.27 1.00 -16.79
CA SER A 71 -18.57 0.82 -17.42
C SER A 71 -18.51 -0.42 -18.31
N ASP A 72 -19.45 -1.35 -18.12
CA ASP A 72 -19.59 -2.49 -19.03
C ASP A 72 -19.77 -1.96 -20.47
N PHE A 73 -19.02 -2.55 -21.40
CA PHE A 73 -19.30 -2.35 -22.82
C PHE A 73 -20.63 -3.05 -23.11
N GLY A 74 -21.71 -2.27 -23.22
CA GLY A 74 -23.00 -2.75 -23.75
C GLY A 74 -22.90 -3.13 -25.22
#